data_AF-A0A3L8Q5N0-F1
#
_entry.id   AF-A0A3L8Q5N0-F1
#
_cell.length_a   1.000
_cell.length_b   1.000
_cell.length_c   1.000
_cell.angle_alpha   90.00
_cell.angle_beta   90.00
_cell.angle_gamma   90.00
#
_symmetry.space_group_name_H-M   'P 1'
#
loop_
_entity.id
_entity.type
_entity.pdbx_description
1 polymer ?
#
loop_
_entity_poly.entity_id
_entity_poly.type
_entity_poly.pdbx_seq_one_letter_code
_entity_poly.pdbx_strand_id
1 'polypeptide(L)'
;MALIPTRTNPANPYLQQPPRYSREDEKLAALLKANKNATGILNALRGALQWNRPLSLENPVHDVQPGDQVYVKNWSTDPLRESWSGPHQVILTTYTAVKVAGMDSWIHYTQVKKAPTQWVSQAVTPTRLILRANYS
;
A
#
# COMPACT_ATOMS: atom_id res chain seq x y z
N MET A 1 -32.08 49.96 -39.29
CA MET A 1 -31.02 49.64 -38.32
C MET A 1 -31.65 49.74 -36.93
N ALA A 2 -31.74 48.66 -36.17
CA ALA A 2 -32.33 48.67 -34.82
C ALA A 2 -31.22 48.58 -33.77
N LEU A 3 -31.21 49.51 -32.81
CA LEU A 3 -30.27 49.52 -31.68
C LEU A 3 -30.78 48.56 -30.61
N ILE A 4 -29.97 47.56 -30.26
CA ILE A 4 -30.26 46.65 -29.14
C ILE A 4 -29.83 47.37 -27.85
N PRO A 5 -30.72 47.62 -26.88
CA PRO A 5 -30.32 48.20 -25.60
C PRO A 5 -29.64 47.12 -24.75
N THR A 6 -28.34 47.25 -24.50
CA THR A 6 -27.67 46.42 -23.48
C THR A 6 -28.05 46.94 -22.10
N ARG A 7 -28.96 46.24 -21.41
CA ARG A 7 -29.29 46.51 -20.00
C ARG A 7 -28.14 46.04 -19.11
N THR A 8 -27.08 46.84 -18.99
CA THR A 8 -25.99 46.58 -18.04
C THR A 8 -26.47 47.00 -16.65
N ASN A 9 -26.51 46.04 -15.71
CA ASN A 9 -26.85 46.33 -14.32
C ASN A 9 -25.76 47.23 -13.68
N PRO A 10 -26.08 48.45 -13.24
CA PRO A 10 -25.08 49.37 -12.67
C PRO A 10 -24.50 48.88 -11.33
N ALA A 11 -25.11 47.87 -10.69
CA ALA A 11 -24.59 47.24 -9.48
C ALA A 11 -23.56 46.12 -9.75
N ASN A 12 -23.43 45.66 -11.00
CA ASN A 12 -22.51 44.58 -11.37
C ASN A 12 -21.02 44.84 -11.00
N PRO A 13 -20.46 46.07 -11.11
CA PRO A 13 -19.09 46.32 -10.68
C PRO A 13 -18.89 46.34 -9.16
N TYR A 14 -19.96 46.45 -8.36
CA TYR A 14 -19.88 46.38 -6.90
C TYR A 14 -19.95 44.94 -6.37
N LEU A 15 -20.66 44.06 -7.09
CA LEU A 15 -20.78 42.65 -6.73
C LEU A 15 -19.55 41.80 -7.08
N GLN A 16 -18.68 42.31 -7.97
CA GLN A 16 -17.42 41.65 -8.33
C GLN A 16 -16.22 42.15 -7.53
N GLN A 17 -16.42 43.05 -6.56
CA GLN A 17 -15.32 43.50 -5.72
C GLN A 17 -14.93 42.37 -4.76
N PRO A 18 -13.67 41.90 -4.79
CA PRO A 18 -13.22 40.95 -3.80
C PRO A 18 -13.28 41.61 -2.42
N PRO A 19 -13.60 40.85 -1.35
CA PRO A 19 -13.61 41.40 0.00
C PRO A 19 -12.25 42.05 0.31
N ARG A 20 -12.27 43.30 0.78
CA ARG A 20 -11.07 43.98 1.27
C ARG A 20 -10.76 43.48 2.67
N TYR A 21 -9.66 42.76 2.80
CA TYR A 21 -9.12 42.33 4.08
C TYR A 21 -8.14 43.36 4.64
N SER A 22 -8.04 43.46 5.97
CA SER A 22 -6.97 44.24 6.59
C SER A 22 -5.62 43.57 6.33
N ARG A 23 -4.53 44.35 6.35
CA ARG A 23 -3.16 43.83 6.25
C ARG A 23 -2.88 42.76 7.33
N GLU A 24 -3.53 42.86 8.48
CA GLU A 24 -3.41 41.89 9.57
C GLU A 24 -4.13 40.57 9.25
N ASP A 25 -5.32 40.64 8.65
CA ASP A 25 -6.07 39.47 8.22
C ASP A 25 -5.32 38.69 7.13
N GLU A 26 -4.67 39.39 6.20
CA GLU A 26 -3.81 38.78 5.18
C GLU A 26 -2.61 38.06 5.81
N LYS A 27 -1.96 38.68 6.80
CA LYS A 27 -0.87 38.06 7.56
C LYS A 27 -1.34 36.82 8.31
N LEU A 28 -2.50 36.88 8.97
CA LEU A 28 -3.09 35.73 9.67
C LEU A 28 -3.42 34.59 8.70
N ALA A 29 -4.00 34.89 7.54
CA ALA A 29 -4.28 33.91 6.51
C ALA A 29 -2.99 33.25 5.98
N ALA A 30 -1.94 34.04 5.75
CA ALA A 30 -0.63 33.54 5.33
C ALA A 30 0.00 32.62 6.39
N LEU A 31 -0.06 32.99 7.67
CA LEU A 31 0.43 32.16 8.78
C LEU A 31 -0.35 30.84 8.91
N LEU A 32 -1.67 30.88 8.79
CA LEU A 32 -2.51 29.68 8.80
C LEU A 32 -2.19 28.75 7.62
N LYS A 33 -1.99 29.31 6.43
CA LYS A 33 -1.58 28.57 5.24
C LYS A 33 -0.22 27.91 5.43
N ALA A 34 0.75 28.64 5.98
CA ALA A 34 2.09 28.13 6.27
C ALA A 34 2.06 26.98 7.29
N ASN A 35 1.27 27.10 8.36
CA ASN A 35 1.14 26.06 9.38
C ASN A 35 0.45 24.79 8.83
N LYS A 36 -0.62 24.96 8.03
CA LYS A 36 -1.25 23.83 7.31
C LYS A 36 -0.27 23.13 6.38
N ASN A 37 0.57 23.87 5.66
CA ASN A 37 1.61 23.30 4.81
C ASN A 37 2.64 22.52 5.65
N ALA A 38 3.15 23.12 6.73
CA ALA A 38 4.14 22.48 7.60
C ALA A 38 3.63 21.17 8.22
N THR A 39 2.38 21.15 8.70
CA THR A 39 1.75 19.93 9.23
C THR A 39 1.53 18.88 8.15
N GLY A 40 1.13 19.28 6.94
CA GLY A 40 1.06 18.39 5.78
C GLY A 40 2.41 17.73 5.45
N ILE A 41 3.49 18.51 5.42
CA ILE A 41 4.84 18.03 5.16
C ILE A 41 5.29 17.05 6.26
N LEU A 42 5.07 17.36 7.53
CA LEU A 42 5.42 16.46 8.64
C LEU A 42 4.67 15.12 8.56
N ASN A 43 3.39 15.15 8.19
CA ASN A 43 2.60 13.93 8.02
C ASN A 43 3.09 13.11 6.82
N ALA A 44 3.44 13.76 5.71
CA ALA A 44 4.01 13.10 4.54
C ALA A 44 5.36 12.43 4.88
N LEU A 45 6.24 13.14 5.60
CA LEU A 45 7.53 12.60 6.05
C LEU A 45 7.34 11.43 7.02
N ARG A 46 6.40 11.53 7.96
CA ARG A 46 6.05 10.42 8.87
C ARG A 46 5.59 9.18 8.08
N GLY A 47 4.72 9.38 7.10
CA GLY A 47 4.30 8.30 6.20
C GLY A 47 5.49 7.68 5.47
N ALA A 48 6.36 8.49 4.88
CA ALA A 48 7.55 8.01 4.18
C ALA A 48 8.51 7.25 5.09
N LEU A 49 8.74 7.71 6.33
CA LEU A 49 9.58 7.02 7.30
C LEU A 49 8.97 5.70 7.78
N GLN A 50 7.65 5.63 7.91
CA GLN A 50 6.96 4.38 8.24
C GLN A 50 7.10 3.35 7.13
N TRP A 51 6.96 3.77 5.86
CA TRP A 51 7.16 2.90 4.69
C TRP A 51 8.60 2.40 4.57
N ASN A 52 9.58 3.25 4.88
CA ASN A 52 11.01 2.93 4.80
C ASN A 52 11.61 2.45 6.12
N ARG A 53 10.78 1.97 7.07
CA ARG A 53 11.28 1.48 8.35
C ARG A 53 12.23 0.30 8.07
N PRO A 54 13.50 0.36 8.54
CA PRO A 54 14.40 -0.77 8.41
C PRO A 54 13.82 -1.97 9.16
N LEU A 55 13.92 -3.16 8.56
CA LEU A 55 13.49 -4.39 9.19
C LEU A 55 14.28 -4.58 10.49
N SER A 56 13.57 -4.69 11.61
CA SER A 56 14.19 -4.98 12.90
C SER A 56 14.84 -6.36 12.84
N LEU A 57 16.17 -6.42 12.82
CA LEU A 57 16.93 -7.68 12.82
C LEU A 57 16.85 -8.44 14.16
N GLU A 58 16.19 -7.85 15.16
CA GLU A 58 16.00 -8.43 16.50
C GLU A 58 14.92 -9.52 16.51
N ASN A 59 13.96 -9.48 15.58
CA ASN A 59 12.87 -10.45 15.49
C ASN A 59 12.79 -11.04 14.08
N PRO A 60 12.50 -12.36 13.95
CA PRO A 60 12.24 -12.96 12.65
C PRO A 60 11.10 -12.24 11.94
N VAL A 61 11.32 -11.85 10.68
CA VAL A 61 10.30 -11.15 9.88
C VAL A 61 9.20 -12.11 9.41
N HIS A 62 9.46 -13.42 9.51
CA HIS A 62 8.55 -14.48 9.14
C HIS A 62 8.52 -15.60 10.18
N ASP A 63 7.39 -16.29 10.26
CA ASP A 63 7.14 -17.42 11.16
C ASP A 63 7.54 -18.78 10.55
N VAL A 64 8.24 -18.79 9.41
CA VAL A 64 8.63 -20.04 8.73
C VAL A 64 9.65 -20.83 9.55
N GLN A 65 9.37 -22.09 9.85
CA GLN A 65 10.27 -22.97 10.58
C GLN A 65 10.91 -24.01 9.64
N PRO A 66 12.09 -24.55 9.98
CA PRO A 66 12.61 -25.74 9.33
C PRO A 66 11.60 -26.88 9.40
N GLY A 67 11.34 -27.54 8.26
CA GLY A 67 10.32 -28.58 8.11
C GLY A 67 9.01 -28.11 7.48
N ASP A 68 8.74 -26.80 7.49
CA ASP A 68 7.54 -26.24 6.83
C ASP A 68 7.62 -26.45 5.31
N GLN A 69 6.45 -26.63 4.70
CA GLN A 69 6.28 -26.60 3.25
C GLN A 69 6.06 -25.15 2.81
N VAL A 70 6.78 -24.67 1.80
CA VAL A 70 6.65 -23.30 1.30
C VAL A 70 6.60 -23.23 -0.22
N TYR A 71 5.79 -22.31 -0.74
CA TYR A 71 5.82 -21.91 -2.13
C TYR A 71 6.86 -20.82 -2.34
N VAL A 72 7.60 -20.93 -3.44
CA VAL A 72 8.65 -19.98 -3.83
C VAL A 72 8.22 -19.20 -5.06
N LYS A 73 8.28 -17.87 -4.99
CA LYS A 73 7.93 -17.01 -6.10
C LYS A 73 9.03 -16.98 -7.17
N ASN A 74 8.69 -17.33 -8.41
CA ASN A 74 9.49 -17.16 -9.61
C ASN A 74 9.11 -15.85 -10.33
N TRP A 75 10.09 -15.10 -10.80
CA TRP A 75 9.92 -13.85 -11.56
C TRP A 75 9.75 -14.06 -13.06
N SER A 76 9.17 -15.19 -13.46
CA SER A 76 8.93 -15.50 -14.87
C SER A 76 8.16 -14.36 -15.56
N THR A 77 8.70 -13.87 -16.68
CA THR A 77 8.09 -12.78 -17.48
C THR A 77 7.02 -13.30 -18.44
N ASP A 78 6.88 -14.62 -18.57
CA ASP A 78 5.90 -15.22 -19.45
C ASP A 78 4.46 -14.96 -18.97
N PRO A 79 3.57 -14.48 -19.86
CA PRO A 79 2.17 -14.30 -19.52
C PRO A 79 1.52 -15.65 -19.18
N LEU A 80 0.68 -15.65 -18.14
CA LEU A 80 -0.13 -16.80 -17.69
C LEU A 80 0.65 -18.00 -17.12
N ARG A 81 1.94 -17.84 -16.76
CA ARG A 81 2.65 -18.88 -15.97
C ARG A 81 2.40 -18.72 -14.48
N GLU A 82 2.30 -19.86 -13.79
CA GLU A 82 2.26 -19.89 -12.33
C GLU A 82 3.54 -19.27 -11.76
N SER A 83 3.40 -18.13 -11.08
CA SER A 83 4.55 -17.46 -10.46
C SER A 83 5.01 -18.13 -9.18
N TRP A 84 4.29 -19.14 -8.67
CA TRP A 84 4.64 -19.85 -7.44
C TRP A 84 5.07 -21.26 -7.79
N SER A 85 6.35 -21.57 -7.56
CA SER A 85 6.85 -22.94 -7.59
C SER A 85 6.28 -23.70 -6.39
N GLY A 86 6.02 -24.99 -6.59
CA GLY A 86 5.29 -25.89 -5.69
C GLY A 86 5.80 -25.94 -4.24
N PRO A 87 5.22 -26.82 -3.42
CA PRO A 87 5.57 -26.85 -2.02
C PRO A 87 6.96 -27.48 -1.87
N HIS A 88 7.92 -26.68 -1.41
CA HIS A 88 9.26 -27.12 -1.12
C HIS A 88 9.49 -27.14 0.39
N GLN A 89 10.25 -28.13 0.86
CA GLN A 89 10.53 -28.23 2.29
C GLN A 89 11.63 -27.25 2.70
N VAL A 90 11.42 -26.52 3.78
CA VAL A 90 12.42 -25.63 4.37
C VAL A 90 13.44 -26.44 5.16
N ILE A 91 14.72 -26.23 4.87
CA ILE A 91 15.83 -26.86 5.60
C ILE A 91 16.36 -25.91 6.68
N LEU A 92 16.50 -24.63 6.37
CA LEU A 92 17.05 -23.64 7.28
C LEU A 92 16.26 -22.33 7.21
N THR A 93 16.14 -21.66 8.34
CA THR A 93 15.46 -20.37 8.47
C THR A 93 16.42 -19.37 9.10
N THR A 94 16.50 -18.17 8.53
CA THR A 94 17.16 -17.00 9.14
C THR A 94 16.15 -15.88 9.34
N TYR A 95 16.57 -14.72 9.84
CA TYR A 95 15.66 -13.61 10.15
C TYR A 95 14.87 -13.06 8.94
N THR A 96 15.48 -13.06 7.75
CA THR A 96 14.92 -12.45 6.53
C THR A 96 14.91 -13.39 5.32
N ALA A 97 15.53 -14.56 5.43
CA ALA A 97 15.67 -15.49 4.32
C ALA A 97 15.51 -16.94 4.76
N VAL A 98 15.06 -17.75 3.82
CA VAL A 98 14.75 -19.17 4.01
C VAL A 98 15.58 -19.98 3.02
N LYS A 99 16.19 -21.07 3.51
CA LYS A 99 16.87 -22.06 2.68
C LYS A 99 15.94 -23.24 2.44
N VAL A 100 15.71 -23.51 1.16
CA VAL A 100 14.71 -24.46 0.68
C VAL A 100 15.42 -25.69 0.10
N ALA A 101 14.85 -26.87 0.31
CA ALA A 101 15.36 -28.11 -0.24
C ALA A 101 15.32 -28.08 -1.78
N GLY A 102 16.42 -28.45 -2.43
CA GLY A 102 16.55 -28.44 -3.89
C GLY A 102 16.92 -27.09 -4.50
N MET A 103 17.11 -26.04 -3.68
CA MET A 103 17.62 -24.74 -4.13
C MET A 103 18.91 -24.37 -3.40
N ASP A 104 19.93 -23.98 -4.16
CA ASP A 104 21.23 -23.61 -3.58
C ASP A 104 21.22 -22.20 -2.97
N SER A 105 20.39 -21.31 -3.50
CA SER A 105 20.27 -19.92 -3.07
C SER A 105 19.36 -19.74 -1.85
N TRP A 106 19.70 -18.77 -1.01
CA TRP A 106 18.80 -18.25 0.02
C TRP A 106 17.69 -17.42 -0.60
N ILE A 107 16.45 -17.67 -0.19
CA ILE A 107 15.26 -17.00 -0.73
C ILE A 107 14.78 -15.99 0.31
N HIS A 108 14.62 -14.73 -0.09
CA HIS A 108 14.11 -13.70 0.80
C HIS A 108 12.63 -13.95 1.16
N TYR A 109 12.24 -13.63 2.38
CA TYR A 109 10.90 -13.94 2.91
C TYR A 109 9.75 -13.37 2.08
N THR A 110 9.97 -12.25 1.37
CA THR A 110 8.95 -11.64 0.48
C THR A 110 8.62 -12.50 -0.75
N GLN A 111 9.47 -13.47 -1.07
CA GLN A 111 9.28 -14.43 -2.16
C GLN A 111 8.78 -15.78 -1.66
N VAL A 112 8.54 -15.93 -0.35
CA VAL A 112 8.16 -17.20 0.28
C VAL A 112 6.74 -17.11 0.83
N LYS A 113 5.96 -18.17 0.65
CA LYS A 113 4.63 -18.30 1.27
C LYS A 113 4.48 -19.68 1.88
N LYS A 114 4.01 -19.78 3.13
CA LYS A 114 3.70 -21.07 3.76
C LYS A 114 2.66 -21.81 2.93
N ALA A 115 2.96 -23.05 2.58
CA ALA A 115 2.03 -23.97 1.95
C ALA A 115 1.21 -24.66 3.05
N PRO A 116 -0.12 -24.71 2.91
CA PRO A 116 -0.94 -25.44 3.87
C PRO A 116 -0.78 -26.94 3.67
N THR A 117 -0.76 -27.66 4.79
CA THR A 117 -0.67 -29.12 4.84
C THR A 117 -1.94 -29.76 4.26
N GLN A 118 -3.09 -29.12 4.46
CA GLN A 118 -4.37 -29.59 3.94
C GLN A 118 -5.27 -28.43 3.52
N TRP A 119 -5.85 -28.57 2.32
CA TRP A 119 -6.96 -27.75 1.87
C TRP A 119 -8.28 -28.44 2.20
N VAL A 120 -9.18 -27.71 2.85
CA VAL A 120 -10.55 -28.16 3.14
C VAL A 120 -11.52 -27.31 2.34
N SER A 121 -12.26 -27.93 1.43
CA SER A 121 -13.35 -27.29 0.72
C SER A 121 -14.66 -27.48 1.47
N GLN A 122 -15.33 -26.38 1.82
CA GLN A 122 -16.67 -26.40 2.39
C GLN A 122 -17.66 -25.78 1.40
N ALA A 123 -18.59 -26.58 0.89
CA ALA A 123 -19.71 -26.08 0.11
C ALA A 123 -20.71 -25.39 1.05
N VAL A 124 -20.99 -24.12 0.78
CA VAL A 124 -21.93 -23.30 1.57
C VAL A 124 -23.25 -23.14 0.84
N THR A 125 -23.20 -22.99 -0.49
CA THR A 125 -24.37 -23.00 -1.38
C THR A 125 -24.00 -23.73 -2.68
N PRO A 126 -24.96 -24.07 -3.56
CA PRO A 126 -24.68 -24.80 -4.82
C PRO A 126 -23.63 -24.13 -5.71
N THR A 127 -23.43 -22.82 -5.58
CA THR A 127 -22.47 -22.02 -6.34
C THR A 127 -21.35 -21.41 -5.48
N ARG A 128 -21.30 -21.70 -4.17
CA ARG A 128 -20.31 -21.10 -3.26
C ARG A 128 -19.51 -22.17 -2.52
N LEU A 129 -18.21 -22.16 -2.79
CA LEU A 129 -17.20 -22.96 -2.09
C LEU A 129 -16.32 -22.04 -1.25
N ILE A 130 -16.05 -22.43 0.00
CA ILE A 130 -15.04 -21.81 0.85
C ILE A 130 -13.86 -22.77 0.94
N LEU A 131 -12.67 -22.28 0.59
CA LEU A 131 -11.42 -23.00 0.77
C LEU A 131 -10.79 -22.55 2.10
N ARG A 132 -10.57 -23.50 3.00
CA ARG A 132 -9.86 -23.29 4.26
C ARG A 132 -8.51 -24.00 4.19
N ALA A 133 -7.48 -23.32 4.66
CA ALA A 133 -6.11 -23.81 4.69
C ALA A 133 -5.74 -24.17 6.13
N ASN A 134 -5.29 -25.41 6.35
CA ASN A 134 -4.71 -25.84 7.62
C ASN A 134 -3.19 -25.78 7.51
N TYR A 135 -2.54 -25.18 8.51
CA TYR A 135 -1.09 -25.12 8.64
C TYR A 135 -0.65 -26.07 9.76
N SER A 136 0.46 -26.77 9.57
CA SER A 136 1.09 -27.62 10.60
C SER A 136 1.77 -26.80 11.68
#